data_AF-A0A7M3VDN8-F1
#
_entry.id   AF-A0A7M3VDN8-F1
#
_cell.length_a   1.000
_cell.length_b   1.000
_cell.length_c   1.000
_cell.angle_alpha   90.00
_cell.angle_beta   90.00
_cell.angle_gamma   90.00
#
_symmetry.space_group_name_H-M   'P 1'
#
loop_
_entity.id
_entity.type
_entity.pdbx_description
1 polymer ?
#
loop_
_entity_poly.entity_id
_entity_poly.type
_entity_poly.pdbx_seq_one_letter_code
_entity_poly.pdbx_strand_id
1 'polypeptide(L)'
;ASTPLPTFSNINVGVKSMITQHLNKENTRWVFTPNSSPDIWTGAGYRKQGNNNGIPFDNVKPSNNSQQFNPSSMENQVTPSGGSSKTTTYTHLPNSISPTSDWINALTFTNKNNPQRNQLLLRSLLGTIPVLINKSGTGDEFTKDSEQKWDKTETNEGNLPGFGEVNGLYNAALLHTYGFFGTNTNSTDPKIGFKADSSSSSSSTLVG
;
A
#
# COMPACT_ATOMS: atom_id res chain seq x y z
N ALA A 1 -3.88 -14.67 -17.65
CA ALA A 1 -2.46 -14.67 -17.26
C ALA A 1 -2.24 -13.54 -16.27
N SER A 2 -1.54 -13.80 -15.16
CA SER A 2 -1.22 -12.79 -14.15
C SER A 2 -0.02 -11.98 -14.66
N THR A 3 -0.21 -10.71 -15.02
CA THR A 3 0.80 -9.87 -15.66
C THR A 3 1.51 -8.96 -14.65
N PRO A 4 2.84 -8.78 -14.75
CA PRO A 4 3.59 -7.89 -13.86
C PRO A 4 3.06 -6.46 -13.83
N LEU A 5 3.11 -5.84 -12.65
CA LEU A 5 2.72 -4.45 -12.40
C LEU A 5 3.96 -3.53 -12.33
N PRO A 6 3.80 -2.20 -12.55
CA PRO A 6 4.91 -1.27 -12.45
C PRO A 6 5.38 -1.06 -11.00
N THR A 7 6.68 -0.78 -10.82
CA THR A 7 7.32 -0.58 -9.51
C THR A 7 6.96 0.76 -8.84
N PHE A 8 6.92 1.86 -9.61
CA PHE A 8 6.83 3.22 -9.06
C PHE A 8 5.48 3.92 -9.31
N SER A 9 4.67 3.46 -10.26
CA SER A 9 3.40 4.11 -10.62
C SER A 9 2.22 3.46 -9.90
N ASN A 10 1.22 4.26 -9.56
CA ASN A 10 -0.08 3.75 -9.10
C ASN A 10 -1.13 3.73 -10.22
N ILE A 11 -0.86 4.37 -11.36
CA ILE A 11 -1.82 4.46 -12.46
C ILE A 11 -2.05 3.05 -13.02
N ASN A 12 -3.32 2.63 -13.08
CA ASN A 12 -3.75 1.27 -13.42
C ASN A 12 -3.31 0.17 -12.43
N VAL A 13 -2.91 0.53 -11.21
CA VAL A 13 -2.55 -0.41 -10.15
C VAL A 13 -3.57 -0.33 -9.01
N GLY A 14 -4.09 -1.49 -8.60
CA GLY A 14 -5.14 -1.59 -7.59
C GLY A 14 -6.51 -1.23 -8.17
N VAL A 15 -7.24 -0.36 -7.47
CA VAL A 15 -8.59 0.07 -7.86
C VAL A 15 -8.69 1.60 -7.93
N LYS A 16 -9.70 2.10 -8.65
CA LYS A 16 -10.07 3.52 -8.57
C LYS A 16 -10.89 3.78 -7.31
N SER A 17 -10.53 4.84 -6.59
CA SER A 17 -11.19 5.32 -5.39
C SER A 17 -11.63 6.77 -5.56
N MET A 18 -12.90 7.04 -5.27
CA MET A 18 -13.48 8.37 -5.37
C MET A 18 -13.15 9.20 -4.12
N ILE A 19 -12.27 10.19 -4.27
CA ILE A 19 -11.71 10.93 -3.13
C ILE A 19 -12.72 11.84 -2.41
N THR A 20 -13.85 12.17 -3.03
CA THR A 20 -14.96 12.89 -2.38
C THR A 20 -15.63 12.07 -1.26
N GLN A 21 -15.32 10.78 -1.14
CA GLN A 21 -15.85 9.93 -0.07
C GLN A 21 -14.86 9.72 1.08
N HIS A 22 -13.72 10.43 1.07
CA HIS A 22 -12.71 10.35 2.11
C HIS A 22 -12.85 11.49 3.13
N LEU A 23 -12.37 11.26 4.35
CA LEU A 23 -12.25 12.27 5.41
C LEU A 23 -13.58 12.96 5.73
N ASN A 24 -13.65 14.29 5.58
CA ASN A 24 -14.86 15.08 5.83
C ASN A 24 -15.88 15.03 4.68
N LYS A 25 -15.52 14.49 3.50
CA LYS A 25 -16.39 14.34 2.32
C LYS A 25 -16.94 15.65 1.72
N GLU A 26 -16.30 16.78 2.01
CA GLU A 26 -16.76 18.10 1.57
C GLU A 26 -15.69 18.81 0.74
N ASN A 27 -16.14 19.69 -0.17
CA ASN A 27 -15.27 20.60 -0.96
C ASN A 27 -14.08 19.92 -1.67
N THR A 28 -14.24 18.70 -2.18
CA THR A 28 -13.13 17.93 -2.76
C THR A 28 -13.11 17.89 -4.30
N ARG A 29 -14.29 17.83 -4.96
CA ARG A 29 -14.43 17.43 -6.38
C ARG A 29 -13.52 18.19 -7.34
N TRP A 30 -13.58 19.52 -7.32
CA TRP A 30 -12.86 20.39 -8.27
C TRP A 30 -11.56 20.94 -7.71
N VAL A 31 -11.23 20.63 -6.44
CA VAL A 31 -10.05 21.16 -5.76
C VAL A 31 -8.79 20.41 -6.18
N PHE A 32 -8.89 19.09 -6.37
CA PHE A 32 -7.74 18.23 -6.64
C PHE A 32 -7.70 17.66 -8.06
N THR A 33 -8.86 17.54 -8.71
CA THR A 33 -8.97 16.98 -10.06
C THR A 33 -9.86 17.86 -10.92
N PRO A 34 -9.42 18.29 -12.11
CA PRO A 34 -10.23 19.13 -13.00
C PRO A 34 -11.24 18.29 -13.82
N ASN A 35 -11.81 17.24 -13.23
CA ASN A 35 -12.74 16.33 -13.89
C ASN A 35 -13.96 16.01 -13.00
N SER A 36 -15.09 15.66 -13.61
CA SER A 36 -16.34 15.36 -12.93
C SER A 36 -16.28 14.11 -12.06
N SER A 37 -15.43 13.15 -12.41
CA SER A 37 -15.11 11.97 -11.60
C SER A 37 -13.75 12.15 -10.90
N PRO A 38 -13.73 12.46 -9.58
CA PRO A 38 -12.50 12.64 -8.82
C PRO A 38 -11.97 11.27 -8.37
N ASP A 39 -11.61 10.42 -9.33
CA ASP A 39 -11.09 9.08 -9.08
C ASP A 39 -9.56 9.06 -9.07
N ILE A 40 -8.98 8.48 -8.03
CA ILE A 40 -7.54 8.26 -7.90
C ILE A 40 -7.27 6.77 -7.74
N TRP A 41 -6.21 6.27 -8.37
CA TRP A 41 -5.78 4.88 -8.21
C TRP A 41 -5.14 4.65 -6.84
N THR A 42 -5.53 3.59 -6.15
CA THR A 42 -5.05 3.26 -4.81
C THR A 42 -3.58 2.84 -4.75
N GLY A 43 -3.05 2.28 -5.86
CA GLY A 43 -1.80 1.52 -5.84
C GLY A 43 -1.97 0.12 -5.22
N ALA A 44 -0.85 -0.59 -5.09
CA ALA A 44 -0.78 -1.93 -4.51
C ALA A 44 -0.90 -1.90 -2.98
N GLY A 45 -1.35 -2.99 -2.36
CA GLY A 45 -1.54 -3.07 -0.90
C GLY A 45 -2.68 -2.20 -0.39
N TYR A 46 -3.71 -2.00 -1.22
CA TYR A 46 -4.85 -1.16 -0.89
C TYR A 46 -5.82 -1.88 0.06
N ARG A 47 -6.67 -1.10 0.73
CA ARG A 47 -7.69 -1.55 1.68
C ARG A 47 -9.09 -1.15 1.20
N LYS A 48 -10.04 -2.08 1.26
CA LYS A 48 -11.44 -1.88 0.89
C LYS A 48 -12.37 -2.63 1.85
N GLN A 49 -13.61 -2.16 1.96
CA GLN A 49 -14.67 -2.85 2.71
C GLN A 49 -15.99 -2.66 1.95
N GLY A 50 -16.41 -3.68 1.20
CA GLY A 50 -17.61 -3.65 0.34
C GLY A 50 -17.48 -2.76 -0.90
N ASN A 51 -16.95 -1.54 -0.77
CA ASN A 51 -16.71 -0.59 -1.86
C ASN A 51 -15.25 -0.08 -1.86
N ASN A 52 -14.89 0.66 -2.92
CA ASN A 52 -13.55 1.23 -3.12
C ASN A 52 -13.46 2.74 -2.79
N ASN A 53 -14.50 3.34 -2.22
CA ASN A 53 -14.67 4.80 -2.10
C ASN A 53 -14.70 5.22 -0.61
N GLY A 54 -13.53 5.28 0.00
CA GLY A 54 -13.35 5.53 1.42
C GLY A 54 -13.61 4.27 2.24
N ILE A 55 -12.65 3.87 3.07
CA ILE A 55 -12.86 2.78 4.03
C ILE A 55 -13.48 3.36 5.30
N PRO A 56 -14.60 2.81 5.81
CA PRO A 56 -15.19 3.31 7.04
C PRO A 56 -14.29 3.03 8.25
N PHE A 57 -14.47 3.83 9.30
CA PHE A 57 -13.73 3.71 10.56
C PHE A 57 -14.28 2.58 11.47
N ASP A 58 -14.69 1.46 10.87
CA ASP A 58 -15.32 0.34 11.59
C ASP A 58 -14.28 -0.66 12.12
N ASN A 59 -13.08 -0.67 11.51
CA ASN A 59 -11.96 -1.56 11.85
C ASN A 59 -10.77 -0.78 12.41
N VAL A 60 -10.98 -0.11 13.54
CA VAL A 60 -9.94 0.68 14.20
C VAL A 60 -8.84 -0.22 14.75
N LYS A 61 -7.58 0.24 14.70
CA LYS A 61 -6.43 -0.47 15.31
C LYS A 61 -6.77 -0.84 16.76
N PRO A 62 -6.87 -2.13 17.11
CA PRO A 62 -6.76 -2.51 18.50
C PRO A 62 -5.32 -2.26 18.95
N SER A 63 -5.14 -1.70 20.14
CA SER A 63 -3.82 -1.43 20.71
C SER A 63 -3.84 -1.84 22.17
N ASN A 64 -2.76 -2.47 22.64
CA ASN A 64 -2.54 -2.95 24.01
C ASN A 64 -3.65 -3.89 24.53
N ASN A 65 -3.31 -5.15 24.77
CA ASN A 65 -4.26 -6.18 25.25
C ASN A 65 -5.50 -6.35 24.34
N SER A 66 -5.33 -6.09 23.03
CA SER A 66 -6.39 -6.21 22.02
C SER A 66 -7.64 -5.35 22.28
N GLN A 67 -7.52 -4.26 23.05
CA GLN A 67 -8.64 -3.36 23.27
C GLN A 67 -8.92 -2.54 22.01
N GLN A 68 -10.18 -2.55 21.58
CA GLN A 68 -10.64 -1.77 20.43
C GLN A 68 -10.73 -0.29 20.83
N PHE A 69 -10.13 0.57 20.01
CA PHE A 69 -10.31 2.02 20.16
C PHE A 69 -11.79 2.39 20.00
N ASN A 70 -12.34 3.12 20.97
CA ASN A 70 -13.71 3.58 20.93
C ASN A 70 -13.76 5.07 20.51
N PRO A 71 -14.18 5.40 19.28
CA PRO A 71 -14.26 6.80 18.83
C PRO A 71 -15.29 7.63 19.61
N SER A 72 -16.23 6.98 20.29
CA SER A 72 -17.30 7.59 21.06
C SER A 72 -17.02 7.66 22.56
N SER A 73 -15.79 7.38 23.02
CA SER A 73 -15.44 7.64 24.42
C SER A 73 -15.29 9.14 24.69
N MET A 74 -15.43 9.57 25.96
CA MET A 74 -15.50 10.99 26.33
C MET A 74 -14.25 11.77 25.93
N GLU A 75 -13.07 11.14 26.06
CA GLU A 75 -11.78 11.71 25.69
C GLU A 75 -11.59 11.90 24.17
N ASN A 76 -12.38 11.20 23.35
CA ASN A 76 -12.32 11.27 21.89
C ASN A 76 -13.39 12.19 21.28
N GLN A 77 -14.12 12.91 22.12
CA GLN A 77 -15.18 13.83 21.72
C GLN A 77 -14.90 15.28 22.16
N VAL A 78 -15.51 16.22 21.44
CA VAL A 78 -15.51 17.63 21.79
C VAL A 78 -16.95 18.12 21.84
N THR A 79 -17.32 18.75 22.97
CA THR A 79 -18.62 19.39 23.16
C THR A 79 -18.45 20.91 23.05
N PRO A 80 -18.94 21.53 21.96
CA PRO A 80 -18.93 22.99 21.85
C PRO A 80 -19.93 23.61 22.83
N SER A 81 -19.69 24.86 23.23
CA SER A 81 -20.61 25.61 24.10
C SER A 81 -22.01 25.68 23.46
N GLY A 82 -23.02 25.20 24.19
CA GLY A 82 -24.41 25.17 23.73
C GLY A 82 -24.74 24.12 22.65
N GLY A 83 -23.83 23.18 22.35
CA GLY A 83 -24.05 22.17 21.32
C GLY A 83 -23.96 20.72 21.79
N SER A 84 -24.16 19.79 20.86
CA SER A 84 -23.99 18.36 21.09
C SER A 84 -22.52 17.92 20.97
N SER A 85 -22.15 16.93 21.78
CA SER A 85 -20.85 16.28 21.72
C SER A 85 -20.64 15.60 20.37
N LYS A 86 -19.46 15.79 19.76
CA LYS A 86 -19.11 15.20 18.46
C LYS A 86 -17.78 14.47 18.55
N THR A 87 -17.69 13.32 17.89
CA THR A 87 -16.43 12.58 17.71
C THR A 87 -15.47 13.41 16.87
N THR A 88 -14.17 13.37 17.21
CA THR A 88 -13.13 14.12 16.48
C THR A 88 -12.51 13.32 15.33
N THR A 89 -12.68 11.99 15.32
CA THR A 89 -12.18 11.13 14.23
C THR A 89 -13.00 11.28 12.95
N TYR A 90 -12.37 11.01 11.80
CA TYR A 90 -13.06 10.93 10.52
C TYR A 90 -13.85 9.62 10.41
N THR A 91 -15.02 9.68 9.80
CA THR A 91 -15.87 8.49 9.58
C THR A 91 -15.33 7.59 8.47
N HIS A 92 -14.61 8.15 7.50
CA HIS A 92 -14.05 7.43 6.35
C HIS A 92 -12.61 7.87 6.10
N LEU A 93 -11.74 6.91 5.78
CA LEU A 93 -10.32 7.15 5.54
C LEU A 93 -9.92 6.76 4.10
N PRO A 94 -8.79 7.27 3.58
CA PRO A 94 -8.26 6.87 2.27
C PRO A 94 -7.98 5.37 2.17
N ASN A 95 -8.16 4.80 0.97
CA ASN A 95 -8.11 3.35 0.70
C ASN A 95 -6.71 2.75 0.60
N SER A 96 -5.64 3.44 1.00
CA SER A 96 -4.28 2.87 1.02
C SER A 96 -3.41 3.58 2.05
N ILE A 97 -2.61 2.79 2.75
CA ILE A 97 -1.54 3.23 3.67
C ILE A 97 -0.23 2.50 3.36
N SER A 98 -0.16 1.82 2.21
CA SER A 98 1.03 1.07 1.80
C SER A 98 2.19 2.01 1.48
N PRO A 99 3.43 1.51 1.34
CA PRO A 99 4.57 2.33 0.90
C PRO A 99 4.34 3.03 -0.44
N THR A 100 3.38 2.55 -1.24
CA THR A 100 3.03 3.14 -2.53
C THR A 100 1.94 4.21 -2.44
N SER A 101 1.35 4.48 -1.27
CA SER A 101 0.23 5.41 -1.14
C SER A 101 0.58 6.83 -1.59
N ASP A 102 -0.28 7.41 -2.42
CA ASP A 102 -0.11 8.74 -3.04
C ASP A 102 -1.47 9.45 -3.12
N TRP A 103 -1.86 10.09 -2.02
CA TRP A 103 -3.18 10.70 -1.85
C TRP A 103 -3.07 12.23 -1.89
N ILE A 104 -3.38 12.80 -3.06
CA ILE A 104 -3.38 14.25 -3.26
C ILE A 104 -4.33 15.00 -2.29
N ASN A 105 -5.42 14.35 -1.86
CA ASN A 105 -6.41 14.90 -0.93
C ASN A 105 -6.09 14.61 0.55
N ALA A 106 -5.05 13.83 0.86
CA ALA A 106 -4.78 13.35 2.21
C ALA A 106 -3.27 13.15 2.44
N LEU A 107 -2.54 14.24 2.68
CA LEU A 107 -1.09 14.21 2.95
C LEU A 107 -0.73 13.25 4.10
N THR A 108 -1.54 13.20 5.14
CA THR A 108 -1.33 12.31 6.31
C THR A 108 -1.42 10.82 5.98
N PHE A 109 -1.97 10.45 4.83
CA PHE A 109 -2.05 9.07 4.34
C PHE A 109 -1.07 8.79 3.18
N THR A 110 -0.28 9.79 2.77
CA THR A 110 0.63 9.72 1.63
C THR A 110 2.03 9.34 2.07
N ASN A 111 2.56 8.25 1.52
CA ASN A 111 3.93 7.79 1.78
C ASN A 111 4.91 8.22 0.67
N LYS A 112 4.45 8.30 -0.58
CA LYS A 112 5.30 8.77 -1.70
C LYS A 112 5.60 10.26 -1.54
N ASN A 113 6.89 10.61 -1.58
CA ASN A 113 7.36 11.98 -1.34
C ASN A 113 8.52 12.36 -2.27
N ASN A 114 8.71 13.66 -2.48
CA ASN A 114 9.72 14.18 -3.41
C ASN A 114 11.16 13.85 -3.01
N PRO A 115 11.57 13.96 -1.72
CA PRO A 115 12.91 13.52 -1.30
C PRO A 115 13.22 12.08 -1.70
N GLN A 116 12.27 11.16 -1.50
CA GLN A 116 12.42 9.76 -1.89
C GLN A 116 12.45 9.60 -3.41
N ARG A 117 11.60 10.31 -4.17
CA ARG A 117 11.62 10.30 -5.64
C ARG A 117 12.99 10.71 -6.20
N ASN A 118 13.64 11.73 -5.63
CA ASN A 118 14.99 12.15 -6.04
C ASN A 118 16.04 11.06 -5.76
N GLN A 119 15.98 10.42 -4.60
CA GLN A 119 16.88 9.30 -4.29
C GLN A 119 16.63 8.11 -5.22
N LEU A 120 15.37 7.76 -5.47
CA LEU A 120 14.99 6.66 -6.37
C LEU A 120 15.46 6.93 -7.80
N LEU A 121 15.41 8.18 -8.28
CA LEU A 121 15.96 8.53 -9.59
C LEU A 121 17.45 8.17 -9.67
N LEU A 122 18.28 8.70 -8.77
CA LEU A 122 19.72 8.41 -8.79
C LEU A 122 20.01 6.92 -8.60
N ARG A 123 19.36 6.26 -7.64
CA ARG A 123 19.59 4.85 -7.34
C ARG A 123 19.10 3.91 -8.42
N SER A 124 18.05 4.29 -9.15
CA SER A 124 17.58 3.53 -10.33
C SER A 124 18.56 3.63 -11.49
N LEU A 125 19.14 4.81 -11.74
CA LEU A 125 20.20 4.99 -12.75
C LEU A 125 21.47 4.22 -12.41
N LEU A 126 21.83 4.14 -11.12
CA LEU A 126 22.94 3.33 -10.64
C LEU A 126 22.60 1.82 -10.59
N GLY A 127 21.32 1.44 -10.70
CA GLY A 127 20.86 0.05 -10.59
C GLY A 127 21.06 -0.56 -9.19
N THR A 128 20.91 0.23 -8.12
CA THR A 128 21.25 -0.19 -6.73
C THR A 128 20.13 0.04 -5.72
N ILE A 129 18.87 0.14 -6.15
CA ILE A 129 17.75 0.18 -5.19
C ILE A 129 17.62 -1.20 -4.56
N PRO A 130 17.72 -1.36 -3.23
CA PRO A 130 17.67 -2.68 -2.61
C PRO A 130 16.25 -3.27 -2.65
N VAL A 131 16.18 -4.60 -2.64
CA VAL A 131 14.94 -5.39 -2.58
C VAL A 131 14.82 -6.10 -1.24
N LEU A 132 13.60 -6.24 -0.72
CA LEU A 132 13.32 -7.04 0.46
C LEU A 132 13.09 -8.49 0.04
N ILE A 133 13.75 -9.43 0.71
CA ILE A 133 13.67 -10.86 0.44
C ILE A 133 13.39 -11.66 1.71
N ASN A 134 12.69 -12.77 1.56
CA ASN A 134 12.59 -13.82 2.58
C ASN A 134 12.76 -15.24 2.02
N LYS A 135 12.76 -15.41 0.68
CA LYS A 135 13.08 -16.66 -0.01
C LYS A 135 14.39 -16.48 -0.78
N SER A 136 15.38 -17.31 -0.49
CA SER A 136 16.74 -17.19 -1.03
C SER A 136 16.96 -17.92 -2.36
N GLY A 137 16.01 -18.77 -2.78
CA GLY A 137 16.13 -19.60 -3.99
C GLY A 137 16.92 -20.90 -3.80
N THR A 138 17.53 -21.14 -2.64
CA THR A 138 18.21 -22.42 -2.32
C THR A 138 17.65 -23.00 -1.04
N GLY A 139 16.98 -24.16 -1.12
CA GLY A 139 16.32 -24.80 0.02
C GLY A 139 15.04 -24.09 0.49
N ASP A 140 14.85 -22.82 0.13
CA ASP A 140 13.64 -22.03 0.35
C ASP A 140 13.37 -21.13 -0.87
N GLU A 141 12.54 -21.63 -1.79
CA GLU A 141 12.29 -21.04 -3.11
C GLU A 141 11.02 -20.17 -3.13
N PHE A 142 11.00 -19.21 -4.06
CA PHE A 142 9.82 -18.45 -4.47
C PHE A 142 9.37 -18.87 -5.88
N THR A 143 8.23 -19.56 -5.98
CA THR A 143 7.65 -20.03 -7.23
C THR A 143 6.62 -19.04 -7.76
N LYS A 144 7.02 -18.21 -8.74
CA LYS A 144 6.21 -17.09 -9.23
C LYS A 144 4.76 -17.45 -9.61
N ASP A 145 4.53 -18.60 -10.26
CA ASP A 145 3.22 -18.94 -10.82
C ASP A 145 2.20 -19.31 -9.73
N SER A 146 2.65 -19.89 -8.62
CA SER A 146 1.81 -20.25 -7.48
C SER A 146 1.78 -19.16 -6.42
N GLU A 147 2.89 -18.47 -6.19
CA GLU A 147 3.06 -17.58 -5.04
C GLU A 147 2.85 -16.10 -5.36
N GLN A 148 2.98 -15.67 -6.62
CA GLN A 148 2.75 -14.27 -7.01
C GLN A 148 1.45 -14.07 -7.80
N LYS A 149 0.52 -13.28 -7.25
CA LYS A 149 -0.76 -12.93 -7.88
C LYS A 149 -0.89 -11.42 -8.06
N TRP A 150 -0.52 -10.93 -9.24
CA TRP A 150 -0.55 -9.51 -9.60
C TRP A 150 -1.96 -8.90 -9.60
N ASP A 151 -2.99 -9.72 -9.76
CA ASP A 151 -4.41 -9.32 -9.70
C ASP A 151 -4.95 -9.19 -8.27
N LYS A 152 -4.22 -9.68 -7.27
CA LYS A 152 -4.65 -9.74 -5.86
C LYS A 152 -3.80 -8.85 -4.94
N THR A 153 -3.50 -7.63 -5.40
CA THR A 153 -2.64 -6.70 -4.66
C THR A 153 -3.21 -6.23 -3.32
N GLU A 154 -4.50 -6.45 -3.03
CA GLU A 154 -5.12 -6.19 -1.73
C GLU A 154 -4.85 -7.25 -0.67
N THR A 155 -4.43 -8.45 -1.06
CA THR A 155 -4.18 -9.57 -0.14
C THR A 155 -2.68 -9.85 -0.03
N ASN A 156 -2.34 -10.81 0.82
CA ASN A 156 -0.98 -11.32 0.93
C ASN A 156 -0.48 -12.00 -0.37
N GLU A 157 -1.37 -12.47 -1.24
CA GLU A 157 -0.98 -13.09 -2.53
C GLU A 157 -0.34 -12.10 -3.52
N GLY A 158 -0.55 -10.80 -3.31
CA GLY A 158 0.18 -9.75 -4.04
C GLY A 158 1.61 -9.56 -3.54
N ASN A 159 2.02 -10.18 -2.44
CA ASN A 159 3.36 -10.09 -1.84
C ASN A 159 3.90 -8.66 -1.73
N LEU A 160 3.05 -7.71 -1.31
CA LEU A 160 3.51 -6.42 -0.80
C LEU A 160 3.91 -6.61 0.67
N PRO A 161 5.19 -6.46 1.05
CA PRO A 161 5.63 -6.62 2.44
C PRO A 161 4.88 -5.75 3.45
N GLY A 162 4.69 -4.46 3.14
CA GLY A 162 4.10 -3.47 4.04
C GLY A 162 5.01 -3.07 5.21
N PHE A 163 6.20 -3.67 5.32
CA PHE A 163 7.21 -3.39 6.33
C PHE A 163 8.60 -3.82 5.84
N GLY A 164 9.64 -3.06 6.16
CA GLY A 164 11.04 -3.37 5.84
C GLY A 164 11.51 -3.01 4.42
N GLU A 165 10.60 -2.92 3.45
CA GLU A 165 10.92 -2.54 2.06
C GLU A 165 11.22 -1.03 1.90
N VAL A 166 11.84 -0.68 0.77
CA VAL A 166 12.10 0.72 0.41
C VAL A 166 10.78 1.47 0.22
N ASN A 167 10.62 2.61 0.89
CA ASN A 167 9.41 3.43 0.75
C ASN A 167 9.25 3.99 -0.68
N GLY A 168 8.01 4.12 -1.14
CA GLY A 168 7.65 4.73 -2.41
C GLY A 168 7.59 3.80 -3.63
N LEU A 169 7.78 2.48 -3.44
CA LEU A 169 7.77 1.48 -4.51
C LEU A 169 7.05 0.20 -4.10
N TYR A 170 6.74 -0.64 -5.09
CA TYR A 170 6.20 -1.99 -4.89
C TYR A 170 7.32 -3.03 -5.03
N ASN A 171 7.74 -3.64 -3.92
CA ASN A 171 8.92 -4.52 -3.88
C ASN A 171 8.84 -5.71 -4.85
N ALA A 172 7.68 -6.37 -4.98
CA ALA A 172 7.56 -7.52 -5.88
C ALA A 172 7.77 -7.14 -7.37
N ALA A 173 7.34 -5.94 -7.77
CA ALA A 173 7.61 -5.41 -9.10
C ALA A 173 9.10 -5.10 -9.32
N LEU A 174 9.81 -4.62 -8.29
CA LEU A 174 11.27 -4.41 -8.35
C LEU A 174 12.03 -5.75 -8.45
N LEU A 175 11.67 -6.74 -7.63
CA LEU A 175 12.23 -8.10 -7.71
C LEU A 175 12.05 -8.73 -9.10
N HIS A 176 10.86 -8.61 -9.69
CA HIS A 176 10.61 -9.05 -11.07
C HIS A 176 11.44 -8.27 -12.08
N THR A 177 11.56 -6.95 -11.92
CA THR A 177 12.37 -6.09 -12.80
C THR A 177 13.84 -6.50 -12.79
N TYR A 178 14.39 -6.82 -11.62
CA TYR A 178 15.76 -7.31 -11.46
C TYR A 178 15.94 -8.79 -11.83
N GLY A 179 14.86 -9.52 -12.13
CA GLY A 179 14.91 -10.94 -12.45
C GLY A 179 15.31 -11.83 -11.27
N PHE A 180 15.02 -11.41 -10.04
CA PHE A 180 15.18 -12.27 -8.85
C PHE A 180 14.24 -13.48 -8.90
N PHE A 181 13.06 -13.29 -9.48
CA PHE A 181 12.20 -14.37 -9.96
C PHE A 181 11.75 -14.07 -11.40
N GLY A 182 11.56 -15.13 -12.19
CA GLY A 182 11.32 -15.05 -13.63
C GLY A 182 12.61 -15.07 -14.46
N THR A 183 12.49 -14.79 -15.76
CA THR A 183 13.59 -14.96 -16.74
C THR A 183 14.13 -13.65 -17.31
N ASN A 184 13.98 -12.56 -16.57
CA ASN A 184 14.40 -11.23 -17.00
C ASN A 184 15.94 -11.09 -17.05
N THR A 185 16.65 -11.79 -16.18
CA THR A 185 18.11 -11.70 -16.03
C THR A 185 18.80 -13.04 -16.27
N ASN A 186 18.22 -14.15 -15.80
CA ASN A 186 18.73 -15.50 -16.00
C ASN A 186 17.74 -16.33 -16.85
N SER A 187 18.22 -17.18 -17.74
CA SER A 187 17.36 -18.07 -18.54
C SER A 187 16.62 -19.09 -17.68
N THR A 188 17.19 -19.44 -16.52
CA THR A 188 16.56 -20.29 -15.51
C THR A 188 16.15 -19.42 -14.33
N ASP A 189 14.89 -19.52 -13.92
CA ASP A 189 14.33 -18.73 -12.81
C ASP A 189 15.16 -18.93 -11.52
N PRO A 190 15.75 -17.87 -10.93
CA PRO A 190 16.51 -17.98 -9.70
C PRO A 190 15.64 -18.24 -8.47
N LYS A 191 14.33 -18.01 -8.56
CA LYS A 191 13.33 -18.25 -7.50
C LYS A 191 13.66 -17.55 -6.17
N ILE A 192 14.25 -16.36 -6.25
CA ILE A 192 14.52 -15.48 -5.11
C ILE A 192 13.35 -14.51 -5.00
N GLY A 193 12.83 -14.27 -3.80
CA GLY A 193 11.68 -13.39 -3.67
C GLY A 193 11.25 -13.08 -2.24
N PHE A 194 10.08 -12.46 -2.16
CA PHE A 194 9.38 -12.19 -0.92
C PHE A 194 8.00 -12.82 -0.97
N LYS A 195 7.66 -13.61 0.05
CA LYS A 195 6.33 -14.18 0.26
C LYS A 195 5.69 -13.58 1.51
N ALA A 196 4.52 -12.95 1.36
CA ALA A 196 3.76 -12.48 2.52
C ALA A 196 3.06 -13.66 3.20
N ASP A 197 3.72 -14.24 4.21
CA ASP A 197 3.22 -15.41 4.91
C ASP A 197 2.00 -15.09 5.78
N SER A 198 0.98 -15.94 5.68
CA SER A 198 -0.17 -15.95 6.60
C SER A 198 -0.08 -17.07 7.65
N SER A 199 0.90 -17.95 7.55
CA SER A 199 1.04 -19.16 8.38
C SER A 199 1.97 -18.98 9.58
N SER A 200 2.94 -18.07 9.49
CA SER A 200 4.01 -17.92 10.47
C SER A 200 4.58 -16.50 10.44
N SER A 201 5.30 -16.14 11.51
CA SER A 201 6.08 -14.90 11.53
C SER A 201 7.11 -14.91 10.39
N SER A 202 7.14 -13.84 9.61
CA SER A 202 8.08 -13.70 8.49
C SER A 202 9.39 -13.06 8.95
N SER A 203 10.52 -13.61 8.52
CA SER A 203 11.86 -13.01 8.67
C SER A 203 12.36 -12.58 7.30
N SER A 204 12.74 -11.31 7.18
CA SER A 204 13.17 -10.73 5.90
C SER A 204 14.35 -9.81 6.07
N THR A 205 15.10 -9.60 4.99
CA THR A 205 16.25 -8.71 4.95
C THR A 205 16.32 -7.97 3.61
N LEU A 206 16.87 -6.76 3.62
CA LEU A 206 17.14 -5.99 2.41
C LEU A 206 18.46 -6.45 1.79
N VAL A 207 18.47 -6.64 0.46
CA VAL A 207 19.69 -6.92 -0.31
C VAL A 207 19.81 -5.97 -1.50
N GLY A 208 21.05 -5.72 -1.92
CA GLY A 208 21.38 -4.89 -3.07
C GLY A 208 21.17 -5.60 -4.40
#